data_AF-A0A1C5F5K3-F1
#
_entry.id   AF-A0A1C5F5K3-F1
#
_cell.length_a   1.000
_cell.length_b   1.000
_cell.length_c   1.000
_cell.angle_alpha   90.00
_cell.angle_beta   90.00
_cell.angle_gamma   90.00
#
_symmetry.space_group_name_H-M   'P 1'
#
loop_
_entity.id
_entity.type
_entity.pdbx_description
1 polymer ?
#
loop_
_entity_poly.entity_id
_entity_poly.type
_entity_poly.pdbx_seq_one_letter_code
_entity_poly.pdbx_strand_id
1 'polypeptide(L)'
;MVPNIKKRVGPANRLNTCERKTLMEFGIIGAGTIGKGIAGHLVTAGHRVVLSNSRGPDTLSDTVARLGPLATAGTVAEAAAAEMVFLAVRWLDIPAALADVSSWDGRILVDTSNHIVGPTPRDHADLGPETGSEFVARHAPGARVVKAFNTLYAQYIVPDPRHVEGRQLLFYAGDDADAKADFHAVADEIGFAPVDAGSLREGGRLMQVGGGPLSALHALKQD
;
A
#
# COMPACT_ATOMS: atom_id res chain seq x y z
N MET A 1 -36.54 62.01 22.40
CA MET A 1 -35.89 60.84 23.04
C MET A 1 -35.99 59.69 22.04
N VAL A 2 -34.92 59.46 21.28
CA VAL A 2 -34.91 58.55 20.10
C VAL A 2 -34.08 57.32 20.47
N PRO A 3 -34.59 56.08 20.36
CA PRO A 3 -33.81 54.90 20.71
C PRO A 3 -32.83 54.50 19.59
N ASN A 4 -31.64 54.12 20.04
CA ASN A 4 -30.45 53.75 19.31
C ASN A 4 -30.60 52.35 18.64
N ILE A 5 -30.54 52.27 17.31
CA ILE A 5 -30.58 51.00 16.56
C ILE A 5 -29.15 50.42 16.50
N LYS A 6 -28.86 49.46 17.38
CA LYS A 6 -27.67 48.61 17.26
C LYS A 6 -27.90 47.58 16.13
N LYS A 7 -27.14 47.73 15.03
CA LYS A 7 -26.97 46.69 14.00
C LYS A 7 -26.45 45.40 14.64
N ARG A 8 -27.26 44.33 14.65
CA ARG A 8 -26.76 42.97 14.88
C ARG A 8 -26.26 42.43 13.55
N VAL A 9 -24.95 42.32 13.42
CA VAL A 9 -24.29 41.51 12.40
C VAL A 9 -24.47 40.05 12.85
N GLY A 10 -25.20 39.25 12.07
CA GLY A 10 -25.33 37.81 12.30
C GLY A 10 -24.00 37.09 12.06
N PRO A 11 -23.74 35.96 12.74
CA PRO A 11 -22.49 35.25 12.56
C PRO A 11 -22.39 34.70 11.13
N ALA A 12 -21.20 34.90 10.57
CA ALA A 12 -20.82 34.50 9.23
C ALA A 12 -21.10 33.02 8.97
N ASN A 13 -21.58 32.80 7.75
CA ASN A 13 -21.69 31.55 7.02
C ASN A 13 -20.61 30.52 7.44
N ARG A 14 -21.02 29.45 8.13
CA ARG A 14 -20.20 28.24 8.25
C ARG A 14 -20.15 27.59 6.88
N LEU A 15 -19.11 27.92 6.12
CA LEU A 15 -18.76 27.14 4.94
C LEU A 15 -18.42 25.73 5.41
N ASN A 16 -19.22 24.76 4.96
CA ASN A 16 -18.90 23.34 4.99
C ASN A 16 -17.53 23.16 4.32
N THR A 17 -16.48 22.97 5.11
CA THR A 17 -15.24 22.37 4.63
C THR A 17 -15.50 20.89 4.45
N CYS A 18 -16.08 20.54 3.30
CA CYS A 18 -15.84 19.23 2.72
C CYS A 18 -14.33 19.23 2.44
N GLU A 19 -13.54 18.64 3.33
CA GLU A 19 -12.13 18.41 3.04
C GLU A 19 -12.06 17.71 1.69
N ARG A 20 -11.47 18.39 0.70
CA ARG A 20 -11.25 17.78 -0.61
C ARG A 20 -10.21 16.70 -0.38
N LYS A 21 -10.68 15.46 -0.24
CA LYS A 21 -9.84 14.26 -0.31
C LYS A 21 -8.91 14.44 -1.51
N THR A 22 -7.60 14.48 -1.26
CA THR A 22 -6.61 14.71 -2.31
C THR A 22 -6.56 13.47 -3.18
N LEU A 23 -6.94 13.63 -4.45
CA LEU A 23 -6.87 12.57 -5.45
C LEU A 23 -5.39 12.25 -5.73
N MET A 24 -4.87 11.19 -5.11
CA MET A 24 -3.53 10.65 -5.37
C MET A 24 -3.53 9.64 -6.53
N GLU A 25 -2.35 9.41 -7.10
CA GLU A 25 -2.08 8.36 -8.08
C GLU A 25 -1.14 7.31 -7.48
N PHE A 26 -1.50 6.03 -7.64
CA PHE A 26 -0.75 4.89 -7.13
C PHE A 26 -0.29 3.97 -8.26
N GLY A 27 0.90 3.41 -8.09
CA GLY A 27 1.45 2.40 -8.98
C GLY A 27 1.26 1.00 -8.42
N ILE A 28 0.93 0.02 -9.26
CA ILE A 28 0.94 -1.40 -8.87
C ILE A 28 1.86 -2.15 -9.82
N ILE A 29 2.97 -2.67 -9.31
CA ILE A 29 3.88 -3.56 -10.04
C ILE A 29 3.51 -4.99 -9.69
N GLY A 30 2.78 -5.66 -10.57
CA GLY A 30 2.28 -7.01 -10.39
C GLY A 30 0.76 -7.07 -10.26
N ALA A 31 0.10 -7.73 -11.21
CA ALA A 31 -1.36 -7.84 -11.27
C ALA A 31 -1.89 -9.22 -10.82
N GLY A 32 -1.26 -9.80 -9.79
CA GLY A 32 -1.76 -10.99 -9.11
C GLY A 32 -2.95 -10.69 -8.20
N THR A 33 -3.38 -11.65 -7.38
CA THR A 33 -4.49 -11.47 -6.44
C THR A 33 -4.27 -10.30 -5.48
N ILE A 34 -3.06 -10.17 -4.93
CA ILE A 34 -2.70 -9.09 -3.99
C ILE A 34 -2.77 -7.72 -4.67
N GLY A 35 -2.05 -7.54 -5.78
CA GLY A 35 -2.04 -6.27 -6.52
C GLY A 35 -3.43 -5.83 -6.99
N LYS A 36 -4.28 -6.79 -7.43
CA LYS A 36 -5.68 -6.51 -7.79
C LYS A 36 -6.54 -6.10 -6.59
N GLY A 37 -6.36 -6.75 -5.43
CA GLY A 37 -7.07 -6.40 -4.20
C GLY A 37 -6.73 -4.99 -3.73
N ILE A 38 -5.43 -4.67 -3.68
CA ILE A 38 -4.95 -3.33 -3.30
C ILE A 38 -5.46 -2.27 -4.30
N ALA A 39 -5.37 -2.53 -5.61
CA ALA A 39 -5.92 -1.63 -6.62
C ALA A 39 -7.42 -1.37 -6.43
N GLY A 40 -8.20 -2.42 -6.12
CA GLY A 40 -9.64 -2.30 -5.84
C GLY A 40 -9.94 -1.39 -4.64
N HIS A 41 -9.17 -1.53 -3.56
CA HIS A 41 -9.27 -0.69 -2.37
C HIS A 41 -8.99 0.79 -2.67
N LEU A 42 -7.89 1.07 -3.38
CA LEU A 42 -7.49 2.42 -3.75
C LEU A 42 -8.50 3.09 -4.69
N VAL A 43 -9.00 2.36 -5.69
CA VAL A 43 -10.05 2.87 -6.60
C VAL A 43 -11.35 3.12 -5.85
N THR A 44 -11.75 2.23 -4.94
CA THR A 44 -12.95 2.41 -4.10
C THR A 44 -12.81 3.63 -3.18
N ALA A 45 -11.62 3.91 -2.68
CA ALA A 45 -11.32 5.12 -1.91
C ALA A 45 -11.31 6.41 -2.75
N GLY A 46 -11.32 6.27 -4.09
CA GLY A 46 -11.42 7.37 -5.05
C GLY A 46 -10.10 7.75 -5.70
N HIS A 47 -9.05 6.93 -5.62
CA HIS A 47 -7.72 7.22 -6.17
C HIS A 47 -7.49 6.66 -7.57
N ARG A 48 -6.55 7.26 -8.32
CA ARG A 48 -6.09 6.72 -9.60
C ARG A 48 -5.08 5.61 -9.38
N VAL A 49 -5.13 4.57 -10.20
CA VAL A 49 -4.22 3.43 -10.12
C VAL A 49 -3.70 3.06 -11.51
N VAL A 50 -2.37 3.00 -11.65
CA VAL A 50 -1.70 2.45 -12.83
C VAL A 50 -1.23 1.03 -12.51
N LEU A 51 -1.86 0.03 -13.14
CA LEU A 51 -1.46 -1.38 -12.99
C LEU A 51 -0.46 -1.78 -14.07
N SER A 52 0.60 -2.48 -13.67
CA SER A 52 1.56 -3.11 -14.57
C SER A 52 1.77 -4.60 -14.24
N ASN A 53 2.28 -5.34 -15.22
CA ASN A 53 2.74 -6.72 -15.04
C ASN A 53 3.86 -7.04 -16.06
N SER A 54 4.48 -8.21 -15.93
CA SER A 54 5.57 -8.65 -16.83
C SER A 54 5.12 -9.11 -18.23
N ARG A 55 3.81 -9.17 -18.50
CA ARG A 55 3.24 -9.63 -19.78
C ARG A 55 2.78 -8.48 -20.68
N GLY A 56 2.85 -7.25 -20.19
CA GLY A 56 2.49 -6.04 -20.91
C GLY A 56 1.08 -5.52 -20.62
N PRO A 57 0.83 -4.21 -20.84
CA PRO A 57 -0.40 -3.53 -20.44
C PRO A 57 -1.68 -4.12 -21.05
N ASP A 58 -1.61 -4.58 -22.30
CA ASP A 58 -2.77 -5.12 -23.03
C ASP A 58 -3.41 -6.33 -22.32
N THR A 59 -2.62 -7.08 -21.56
CA THR A 59 -3.10 -8.24 -20.78
C THR A 59 -3.94 -7.86 -19.56
N LEU A 60 -4.04 -6.56 -19.25
CA LEU A 60 -4.76 -6.03 -18.08
C LEU A 60 -6.10 -5.38 -18.43
N SER A 61 -6.49 -5.34 -19.70
CA SER A 61 -7.74 -4.74 -20.19
C SER A 61 -8.96 -5.13 -19.35
N ASP A 62 -9.20 -6.43 -19.17
CA ASP A 62 -10.30 -6.94 -18.34
C ASP A 62 -10.22 -6.53 -16.87
N THR A 63 -9.00 -6.41 -16.34
CA THR A 63 -8.79 -6.03 -14.93
C THR A 63 -9.12 -4.58 -14.72
N VAL A 64 -8.62 -3.71 -15.60
CA VAL A 64 -8.91 -2.27 -15.58
C VAL A 64 -10.40 -2.02 -15.80
N ALA A 65 -11.03 -2.70 -16.76
CA ALA A 65 -12.46 -2.57 -17.02
C ALA A 65 -13.31 -2.92 -15.79
N ARG A 66 -12.93 -3.95 -15.01
CA ARG A 66 -13.61 -4.30 -13.76
C ARG A 66 -13.37 -3.31 -12.62
N LEU A 67 -12.17 -2.76 -12.52
CA LEU A 67 -11.83 -1.76 -11.50
C LEU A 67 -12.53 -0.42 -11.76
N GLY A 68 -12.76 -0.08 -13.03
CA GLY A 68 -13.48 1.11 -13.45
C GLY A 68 -12.56 2.28 -13.84
N PRO A 69 -13.12 3.50 -13.97
CA PRO A 69 -12.49 4.59 -14.71
C PRO A 69 -11.26 5.22 -14.04
N LEU A 70 -10.99 4.88 -12.77
CA LEU A 70 -9.80 5.35 -12.06
C LEU A 70 -8.62 4.39 -12.19
N ALA A 71 -8.82 3.20 -12.76
CA ALA A 71 -7.74 2.27 -13.08
C ALA A 71 -7.28 2.44 -14.53
N THR A 72 -5.99 2.32 -14.76
CA THR A 72 -5.37 2.22 -16.09
C THR A 72 -4.34 1.09 -16.11
N ALA A 73 -4.01 0.60 -17.30
CA ALA A 73 -2.93 -0.34 -17.51
C ALA A 73 -1.74 0.41 -18.08
N GLY A 74 -0.55 0.14 -17.56
CA GLY A 74 0.70 0.76 -17.99
C GLY A 74 1.88 -0.19 -17.88
N THR A 75 3.01 0.26 -18.38
CA THR A 75 4.31 -0.36 -18.21
C THR A 75 4.77 -0.29 -16.76
N VAL A 76 5.80 -1.07 -16.41
CA VAL A 76 6.43 -1.00 -15.08
C VAL A 76 6.95 0.42 -14.80
N ALA A 77 7.54 1.09 -15.80
CA ALA A 77 8.05 2.45 -15.66
C ALA A 77 6.92 3.47 -15.39
N GLU A 78 5.77 3.33 -16.05
CA GLU A 78 4.61 4.20 -15.80
C GLU A 78 4.01 3.96 -14.41
N ALA A 79 3.88 2.70 -13.98
CA ALA A 79 3.44 2.40 -12.62
C ALA A 79 4.43 2.91 -11.57
N ALA A 80 5.74 2.76 -11.81
CA ALA A 80 6.78 3.22 -10.90
C ALA A 80 6.90 4.75 -10.81
N ALA A 81 6.26 5.50 -11.71
CA ALA A 81 6.28 6.95 -11.71
C ALA A 81 5.41 7.57 -10.59
N ALA A 82 4.45 6.81 -10.07
CA ALA A 82 3.50 7.24 -9.04
C ALA A 82 4.17 7.55 -7.68
N GLU A 83 3.52 8.39 -6.86
CA GLU A 83 4.06 8.83 -5.56
C GLU A 83 4.26 7.66 -4.58
N MET A 84 3.35 6.69 -4.63
CA MET A 84 3.41 5.45 -3.85
C MET A 84 3.13 4.25 -4.76
N VAL A 85 4.06 3.29 -4.74
CA VAL A 85 4.07 2.14 -5.64
C VAL A 85 4.03 0.85 -4.82
N PHE A 86 3.08 -0.04 -5.11
CA PHE A 86 2.98 -1.35 -4.47
C PHE A 86 3.67 -2.41 -5.32
N LEU A 87 4.68 -3.07 -4.74
CA LEU A 87 5.37 -4.21 -5.34
C LEU A 87 4.63 -5.50 -4.96
N ALA A 88 3.87 -6.05 -5.90
CA ALA A 88 3.01 -7.23 -5.75
C ALA A 88 3.39 -8.36 -6.73
N VAL A 89 4.69 -8.55 -6.93
CA VAL A 89 5.27 -9.67 -7.68
C VAL A 89 5.73 -10.78 -6.74
N ARG A 90 6.04 -11.98 -7.28
CA ARG A 90 6.64 -13.05 -6.48
C ARG A 90 8.08 -12.69 -6.14
N TRP A 91 8.59 -13.22 -5.04
CA TRP A 91 9.97 -12.97 -4.58
C TRP A 91 11.03 -13.11 -5.66
N LEU A 92 11.00 -14.22 -6.39
CA LEU A 92 11.97 -14.54 -7.44
C LEU A 92 11.92 -13.57 -8.62
N ASP A 93 10.81 -12.86 -8.81
CA ASP A 93 10.61 -11.93 -9.91
C ASP A 93 11.04 -10.49 -9.53
N ILE A 94 11.36 -10.20 -8.26
CA ILE A 94 11.66 -8.84 -7.76
C ILE A 94 12.82 -8.19 -8.50
N PRO A 95 14.00 -8.83 -8.68
CA PRO A 95 15.11 -8.16 -9.37
C PRO A 95 14.74 -7.75 -10.80
N ALA A 96 14.05 -8.62 -11.53
CA ALA A 96 13.61 -8.33 -12.89
C ALA A 96 12.52 -7.25 -12.93
N ALA A 97 11.56 -7.27 -11.98
CA ALA A 97 10.48 -6.30 -11.91
C ALA A 97 10.96 -4.87 -11.56
N LEU A 98 12.12 -4.75 -10.91
CA LEU A 98 12.69 -3.46 -10.51
C LEU A 98 13.82 -2.99 -11.43
N ALA A 99 14.36 -3.86 -12.27
CA ALA A 99 15.51 -3.55 -13.14
C ALA A 99 15.27 -2.38 -14.10
N ASP A 100 14.04 -2.24 -14.61
CA ASP A 100 13.69 -1.21 -15.60
C ASP A 100 13.23 0.12 -14.95
N VAL A 101 13.24 0.21 -13.62
CA VAL A 101 12.93 1.46 -12.91
C VAL A 101 14.20 2.31 -12.83
N SER A 102 14.28 3.33 -13.68
CA SER A 102 15.50 4.14 -13.86
C SER A 102 15.89 4.98 -12.65
N SER A 103 14.92 5.44 -11.85
CA SER A 103 15.15 6.12 -10.58
C SER A 103 13.92 5.99 -9.69
N TRP A 104 14.10 6.04 -8.38
CA TRP A 104 13.00 6.15 -7.42
C TRP A 104 12.73 7.58 -6.94
N ASP A 105 13.71 8.49 -7.04
CA ASP A 105 13.57 9.92 -6.69
C ASP A 105 12.87 10.17 -5.33
N GLY A 106 13.07 9.29 -4.34
CA GLY A 106 12.44 9.41 -3.03
C GLY A 106 10.96 9.01 -2.98
N ARG A 107 10.41 8.37 -4.02
CA ARG A 107 9.07 7.77 -3.99
C ARG A 107 8.97 6.62 -3.00
N ILE A 108 7.75 6.35 -2.55
CA ILE A 108 7.46 5.27 -1.61
C ILE A 108 7.29 3.97 -2.37
N LEU A 109 8.03 2.93 -1.97
CA LEU A 109 7.86 1.57 -2.48
C LEU A 109 7.32 0.67 -1.37
N VAL A 110 6.08 0.22 -1.52
CA VAL A 110 5.43 -0.70 -0.59
C VAL A 110 5.72 -2.15 -1.01
N ASP A 111 6.59 -2.83 -0.26
CA ASP A 111 6.91 -4.24 -0.47
C ASP A 111 5.87 -5.17 0.15
N THR A 112 5.10 -5.84 -0.70
CA THR A 112 4.07 -6.82 -0.30
C THR A 112 4.55 -8.27 -0.32
N SER A 113 5.79 -8.52 -0.73
CA SER A 113 6.30 -9.86 -1.02
C SER A 113 6.58 -10.71 0.23
N ASN A 114 6.73 -12.01 0.05
CA ASN A 114 7.37 -12.87 1.05
C ASN A 114 8.44 -13.67 0.34
N HIS A 115 9.57 -13.96 1.00
CA HIS A 115 10.73 -14.62 0.42
C HIS A 115 10.54 -16.14 0.18
N ILE A 116 9.35 -16.50 -0.30
CA ILE A 116 8.93 -17.85 -0.66
C ILE A 116 9.51 -18.18 -2.04
N VAL A 117 10.23 -19.30 -2.11
CA VAL A 117 10.91 -19.80 -3.31
C VAL A 117 10.32 -21.10 -3.85
N GLY A 118 9.37 -21.70 -3.13
CA GLY A 118 8.72 -22.95 -3.52
C GLY A 118 7.19 -22.93 -3.40
N PRO A 119 6.55 -24.10 -3.40
CA PRO A 119 5.09 -24.22 -3.43
C PRO A 119 4.42 -23.80 -2.12
N THR A 120 5.14 -23.80 -1.00
CA THR A 120 4.58 -23.48 0.31
C THR A 120 5.39 -22.40 1.03
N PRO A 121 4.82 -21.70 2.02
CA PRO A 121 5.59 -20.77 2.87
C PRO A 121 6.73 -21.41 3.67
N ARG A 122 6.79 -22.75 3.75
CA ARG A 122 7.94 -23.46 4.35
C ARG A 122 9.17 -23.42 3.44
N ASP A 123 8.95 -23.31 2.13
CA ASP A 123 9.98 -23.24 1.11
C ASP A 123 10.38 -21.78 0.90
N HIS A 124 11.18 -21.24 1.83
CA HIS A 124 11.59 -19.84 1.85
C HIS A 124 13.11 -19.73 1.78
N ALA A 125 13.60 -18.64 1.18
CA ALA A 125 15.02 -18.35 1.07
C ALA A 125 15.64 -18.08 2.45
N ASP A 126 16.84 -18.59 2.69
CA ASP A 126 17.67 -18.12 3.81
C ASP A 126 18.28 -16.76 3.43
N LEU A 127 17.87 -15.72 4.15
CA LEU A 127 18.35 -14.34 3.95
C LEU A 127 19.55 -14.00 4.84
N GLY A 128 20.02 -14.95 5.67
CA GLY A 128 21.06 -14.72 6.66
C GLY A 128 20.69 -13.57 7.60
N PRO A 129 21.54 -12.52 7.74
CA PRO A 129 21.26 -11.39 8.61
C PRO A 129 20.31 -10.34 8.01
N GLU A 130 20.01 -10.41 6.71
CA GLU A 130 19.14 -9.48 5.97
C GLU A 130 17.67 -9.86 6.13
N THR A 131 16.76 -8.87 6.08
CA THR A 131 15.31 -9.10 5.97
C THR A 131 14.83 -9.00 4.53
N GLY A 132 13.65 -9.55 4.24
CA GLY A 132 13.11 -9.54 2.87
C GLY A 132 13.02 -8.14 2.26
N SER A 133 12.65 -7.14 3.05
CA SER A 133 12.49 -5.77 2.56
C SER A 133 13.79 -4.97 2.54
N GLU A 134 14.82 -5.35 3.30
CA GLU A 134 16.18 -4.85 3.10
C GLU A 134 16.74 -5.33 1.74
N PHE A 135 16.49 -6.59 1.37
CA PHE A 135 16.82 -7.09 0.03
C PHE A 135 16.10 -6.29 -1.07
N VAL A 136 14.81 -5.99 -0.88
CA VAL A 136 14.05 -5.13 -1.82
C VAL A 136 14.66 -3.73 -1.91
N ALA A 137 15.01 -3.12 -0.78
CA ALA A 137 15.64 -1.80 -0.75
C ALA A 137 16.96 -1.76 -1.54
N ARG A 138 17.77 -2.83 -1.49
CA ARG A 138 18.98 -2.94 -2.32
C ARG A 138 18.71 -2.98 -3.83
N HIS A 139 17.53 -3.45 -4.25
CA HIS A 139 17.11 -3.49 -5.65
C HIS A 139 16.32 -2.24 -6.08
N ALA A 140 16.04 -1.32 -5.16
CA ALA A 140 15.30 -0.09 -5.39
C ALA A 140 16.06 1.11 -4.79
N PRO A 141 17.31 1.38 -5.19
CA PRO A 141 18.09 2.48 -4.64
C PRO A 141 17.35 3.81 -4.83
N GLY A 142 17.26 4.59 -3.74
CA GLY A 142 16.54 5.87 -3.71
C GLY A 142 15.04 5.76 -3.38
N ALA A 143 14.48 4.54 -3.25
CA ALA A 143 13.12 4.35 -2.76
C ALA A 143 13.06 4.47 -1.24
N ARG A 144 11.95 5.00 -0.73
CA ARG A 144 11.58 4.93 0.69
C ARG A 144 10.72 3.69 0.89
N VAL A 145 11.37 2.59 1.27
CA VAL A 145 10.70 1.28 1.32
C VAL A 145 9.86 1.14 2.58
N VAL A 146 8.61 0.72 2.39
CA VAL A 146 7.68 0.31 3.46
C VAL A 146 7.30 -1.14 3.25
N LYS A 147 7.46 -1.96 4.27
CA LYS A 147 7.00 -3.34 4.30
C LYS A 147 5.55 -3.39 4.77
N ALA A 148 4.63 -3.92 3.99
CA ALA A 148 3.23 -4.08 4.41
C ALA A 148 2.52 -5.23 3.67
N PHE A 149 1.29 -5.58 4.08
CA PHE A 149 0.42 -6.61 3.51
C PHE A 149 0.95 -8.06 3.54
N ASN A 150 2.25 -8.27 3.72
CA ASN A 150 2.87 -9.60 3.64
C ASN A 150 2.43 -10.56 4.75
N THR A 151 1.98 -10.04 5.89
CA THR A 151 1.52 -10.83 7.04
C THR A 151 0.12 -11.41 6.84
N LEU A 152 -0.66 -10.88 5.89
CA LEU A 152 -2.03 -11.30 5.63
C LEU A 152 -2.11 -12.29 4.46
N TYR A 153 -3.04 -13.24 4.55
CA TYR A 153 -3.42 -14.03 3.37
C TYR A 153 -4.31 -13.19 2.45
N ALA A 154 -4.29 -13.53 1.16
CA ALA A 154 -5.10 -12.84 0.15
C ALA A 154 -6.59 -12.75 0.52
N GLN A 155 -7.13 -13.78 1.19
CA GLN A 155 -8.52 -13.81 1.66
C GLN A 155 -8.86 -12.75 2.72
N TYR A 156 -7.86 -12.13 3.36
CA TYR A 156 -8.00 -11.01 4.29
C TYR A 156 -7.56 -9.66 3.69
N ILE A 157 -6.98 -9.68 2.49
CA ILE A 157 -6.56 -8.46 1.78
C ILE A 157 -7.61 -8.05 0.76
N VAL A 158 -8.22 -9.00 0.05
CA VAL A 158 -9.12 -8.70 -1.07
C VAL A 158 -10.51 -8.21 -0.63
N PRO A 159 -11.16 -8.79 0.39
CA PRO A 159 -12.45 -8.28 0.87
C PRO A 159 -12.33 -6.91 1.55
N ASP A 160 -13.47 -6.27 1.83
CA ASP A 160 -13.52 -5.06 2.66
C ASP A 160 -12.90 -5.39 4.04
N PRO A 161 -11.86 -4.67 4.48
CA PRO A 161 -11.20 -4.90 5.77
C PRO A 161 -12.05 -4.46 6.96
N ARG A 162 -13.20 -3.83 6.75
CA ARG A 162 -14.13 -3.38 7.80
C ARG A 162 -15.13 -4.49 8.12
N HIS A 163 -15.15 -4.90 9.39
CA HIS A 163 -16.07 -5.89 9.93
C HIS A 163 -16.92 -5.27 11.04
N VAL A 164 -17.97 -5.97 11.45
CA VAL A 164 -18.83 -5.54 12.58
C VAL A 164 -18.02 -5.52 13.88
N GLU A 165 -17.07 -6.43 14.02
CA GLU A 165 -16.24 -6.63 15.20
C GLU A 165 -14.97 -5.77 15.23
N GLY A 166 -14.69 -5.01 14.16
CA GLY A 166 -13.49 -4.18 14.04
C GLY A 166 -12.89 -4.16 12.63
N ARG A 167 -11.69 -3.60 12.50
CA ARG A 167 -10.97 -3.51 11.21
C ARG A 167 -9.80 -4.48 11.14
N GLN A 168 -9.56 -5.05 9.97
CA GLN A 168 -8.44 -5.97 9.73
C GLN A 168 -7.11 -5.29 10.07
N LEU A 169 -6.36 -5.87 10.99
CA LEU A 169 -5.06 -5.35 11.40
C LEU A 169 -4.04 -5.51 10.27
N LEU A 170 -3.33 -4.43 9.94
CA LEU A 170 -2.29 -4.40 8.93
C LEU A 170 -0.98 -3.90 9.53
N PHE A 171 -0.06 -4.82 9.81
CA PHE A 171 1.29 -4.46 10.24
C PHE A 171 2.08 -3.84 9.09
N TYR A 172 2.89 -2.81 9.40
CA TYR A 172 3.84 -2.24 8.47
C TYR A 172 5.16 -1.85 9.14
N ALA A 173 6.25 -1.82 8.40
CA ALA A 173 7.56 -1.42 8.90
C ALA A 173 8.33 -0.60 7.86
N GLY A 174 9.26 0.25 8.29
CA GLY A 174 9.98 1.16 7.40
C GLY A 174 10.99 2.03 8.16
N ASP A 175 12.04 2.45 7.47
CA ASP A 175 13.13 3.24 8.07
C ASP A 175 12.90 4.76 7.93
N ASP A 176 12.01 5.17 7.03
CA ASP A 176 11.65 6.57 6.80
C ASP A 176 10.31 6.89 7.51
N ALA A 177 10.35 7.86 8.43
CA ALA A 177 9.20 8.20 9.27
C ALA A 177 8.05 8.83 8.48
N ASP A 178 8.36 9.69 7.52
CA ASP A 178 7.37 10.39 6.70
C ASP A 178 6.70 9.38 5.73
N ALA A 179 7.45 8.43 5.17
CA ALA A 179 6.90 7.40 4.28
C ALA A 179 5.96 6.46 5.05
N LYS A 180 6.30 6.16 6.30
CA LYS A 180 5.44 5.42 7.22
C LYS A 180 4.17 6.19 7.57
N ALA A 181 4.24 7.51 7.74
CA ALA A 181 3.07 8.34 8.01
C ALA A 181 2.13 8.40 6.78
N ASP A 182 2.70 8.60 5.59
CA ASP A 182 1.94 8.60 4.33
C ASP A 182 1.26 7.24 4.09
N PHE A 183 2.01 6.14 4.28
CA PHE A 183 1.45 4.80 4.18
C PHE A 183 0.34 4.54 5.20
N HIS A 184 0.53 4.98 6.45
CA HIS A 184 -0.48 4.85 7.51
C HIS A 184 -1.79 5.51 7.09
N ALA A 185 -1.74 6.74 6.60
CA ALA A 185 -2.92 7.48 6.17
C ALA A 185 -3.67 6.74 5.05
N VAL A 186 -2.94 6.23 4.05
CA VAL A 186 -3.53 5.45 2.95
C VAL A 186 -4.15 4.14 3.46
N ALA A 187 -3.45 3.41 4.33
CA ALA A 187 -3.94 2.15 4.89
C ALA A 187 -5.20 2.32 5.75
N ASP A 188 -5.26 3.38 6.56
CA ASP A 188 -6.44 3.73 7.36
C ASP A 188 -7.61 4.13 6.46
N GLU A 189 -7.36 4.97 5.45
CA GLU A 189 -8.35 5.43 4.48
C GLU A 189 -9.02 4.28 3.73
N ILE A 190 -8.23 3.31 3.25
CA ILE A 190 -8.77 2.14 2.55
C ILE A 190 -9.40 1.10 3.51
N GLY A 191 -9.39 1.37 4.82
CA GLY A 191 -10.20 0.68 5.83
C GLY A 191 -9.48 -0.36 6.67
N PHE A 192 -8.16 -0.57 6.50
CA PHE A 192 -7.38 -1.41 7.41
C PHE A 192 -7.15 -0.68 8.75
N ALA A 193 -6.70 -1.42 9.75
CA ALA A 193 -6.16 -0.88 11.00
C ALA A 193 -4.62 -0.96 10.96
N PRO A 194 -3.91 0.07 10.46
CA PRO A 194 -2.47 0.05 10.33
C PRO A 194 -1.76 0.07 11.70
N VAL A 195 -0.72 -0.75 11.86
CA VAL A 195 0.14 -0.83 13.06
C VAL A 195 1.61 -0.81 12.67
N ASP A 196 2.34 0.21 13.14
CA ASP A 196 3.78 0.32 12.92
C ASP A 196 4.54 -0.73 13.76
N ALA A 197 5.29 -1.58 13.08
CA ALA A 197 6.12 -2.64 13.64
C ALA A 197 7.60 -2.22 13.78
N GLY A 198 7.96 -0.98 13.43
CA GLY A 198 9.29 -0.42 13.57
C GLY A 198 10.05 -0.26 12.25
N SER A 199 11.36 -0.52 12.30
CA SER A 199 12.28 -0.43 11.16
C SER A 199 12.14 -1.61 10.20
N LEU A 200 12.68 -1.51 8.98
CA LEU A 200 12.73 -2.65 8.05
C LEU A 200 13.47 -3.83 8.67
N ARG A 201 14.51 -3.56 9.48
CA ARG A 201 15.29 -4.60 10.16
C ARG A 201 14.52 -5.27 11.29
N GLU A 202 14.03 -4.51 12.27
CA GLU A 202 13.39 -5.10 13.46
C GLU A 202 11.95 -5.49 13.17
N GLY A 203 11.16 -4.60 12.56
CA GLY A 203 9.79 -4.89 12.13
C GLY A 203 9.74 -5.97 11.03
N GLY A 204 10.66 -5.94 10.07
CA GLY A 204 10.73 -6.96 9.02
C GLY A 204 10.97 -8.37 9.58
N ARG A 205 11.81 -8.52 10.61
CA ARG A 205 12.00 -9.81 11.31
C ARG A 205 10.72 -10.27 11.99
N LEU A 206 9.95 -9.37 12.56
CA LEU A 206 8.67 -9.70 13.18
C LEU A 206 7.63 -10.15 12.14
N MET A 207 7.68 -9.59 10.93
CA MET A 207 6.67 -9.76 9.88
C MET A 207 6.96 -10.86 8.87
N GLN A 208 8.22 -11.30 8.71
CA GLN A 208 8.61 -12.22 7.64
C GLN A 208 8.19 -13.67 7.88
N VAL A 209 7.94 -14.40 6.78
CA VAL A 209 7.77 -15.86 6.81
C VAL A 209 9.03 -16.54 7.38
N GLY A 210 8.87 -17.76 7.90
CA GLY A 210 10.02 -18.52 8.44
C GLY A 210 10.40 -18.21 9.88
N GLY A 211 9.55 -17.52 10.65
CA GLY A 211 9.74 -17.37 12.10
C GLY A 211 9.28 -16.04 12.70
N GLY A 212 8.85 -15.08 11.88
CA GLY A 212 8.32 -13.81 12.38
C GLY A 212 6.97 -14.01 13.11
N PRO A 213 6.84 -13.60 14.38
CA PRO A 213 5.61 -13.82 15.16
C PRO A 213 4.36 -13.09 14.62
N LEU A 214 4.52 -12.09 13.75
CA LEU A 214 3.41 -11.36 13.13
C LEU A 214 3.00 -11.95 11.77
N SER A 215 3.82 -12.84 11.20
CA SER A 215 3.49 -13.51 9.94
C SER A 215 2.26 -14.41 10.13
N ALA A 216 1.24 -14.25 9.29
CA ALA A 216 -0.04 -14.95 9.38
C ALA A 216 -0.80 -14.73 10.71
N LEU A 217 -0.47 -13.68 11.46
CA LEU A 217 -1.29 -13.23 12.59
C LEU A 217 -2.47 -12.41 12.05
N HIS A 218 -3.66 -13.00 12.08
CA HIS A 218 -4.90 -12.34 11.67
C HIS A 218 -5.68 -11.90 12.91
N ALA A 219 -5.89 -10.59 13.03
CA ALA A 219 -6.63 -9.99 14.13
C ALA A 219 -7.45 -8.81 13.62
N LEU A 220 -8.50 -8.47 14.38
CA LEU A 220 -9.28 -7.27 14.17
C LEU A 220 -8.96 -6.27 15.29
N LYS A 221 -8.78 -5.00 14.93
CA LYS A 221 -8.72 -3.90 15.89
C LYS A 221 -10.14 -3.42 16.17
N GLN A 222 -10.54 -3.48 17.42
CA GLN A 222 -11.75 -2.82 17.90
C GLN A 222 -11.46 -1.33 18.04
N ASP A 223 -12.30 -0.49 17.43
CA ASP A 223 -12.23 0.97 17.55
C ASP A 223 -12.94 1.46 18.83
#